data_AF-A0A3D3T8J8-F1
#
_entry.id   AF-A0A3D3T8J8-F1
#
_cell.length_a   1.000
_cell.length_b   1.000
_cell.length_c   1.000
_cell.angle_alpha   90.00
_cell.angle_beta   90.00
_cell.angle_gamma   90.00
#
_symmetry.space_group_name_H-M   'P 1'
#
loop_
_entity.id
_entity.type
_entity.pdbx_description
1 polymer ?
#
loop_
_entity_poly.entity_id
_entity_poly.type
_entity_poly.pdbx_seq_one_letter_code
_entity_poly.pdbx_strand_id
1 'polypeptide(L)' 'MTRYQIETMARYQIVYIKEGCVPLTTWKDSAEAAHELADSLRESGYAVDVWVHTAQSAKKTEL' A
#
# COMPACT_ATOMS: atom_id res chain seq x y z
N MET A 1 14.44 -24.40 -9.71
CA MET A 1 13.60 -23.19 -9.77
C MET A 1 14.09 -22.20 -8.72
N THR A 2 14.43 -21.01 -9.18
CA THR A 2 15.17 -19.95 -8.50
C THR A 2 14.41 -19.38 -7.30
N ARG A 3 15.07 -19.35 -6.13
CA ARG A 3 14.63 -18.61 -4.92
C ARG A 3 14.31 -17.14 -5.18
N TYR A 4 14.81 -16.58 -6.28
CA TYR A 4 14.63 -15.20 -6.73
C TYR A 4 13.20 -14.77 -7.05
N GLN A 5 12.23 -15.69 -7.21
CA GLN A 5 10.82 -15.32 -7.43
C GLN A 5 9.98 -15.23 -6.14
N ILE A 6 10.48 -15.71 -4.99
CA ILE A 6 9.74 -15.62 -3.71
C ILE A 6 9.94 -14.24 -3.07
N GLU A 7 11.00 -13.52 -3.43
CA GLU A 7 11.25 -12.13 -3.03
C GLU A 7 10.38 -11.12 -3.82
N THR A 8 9.65 -11.56 -4.86
CA THR A 8 8.89 -10.73 -5.81
C THR A 8 7.37 -10.73 -5.60
N MET A 9 6.87 -11.07 -4.41
CA MET A 9 5.43 -11.14 -4.10
C MET A 9 5.03 -10.15 -3.00
N ALA A 10 5.72 -9.02 -2.88
CA ALA A 10 5.30 -7.97 -1.98
C ALA A 10 4.13 -7.20 -2.60
N ARG A 11 2.96 -7.22 -1.96
CA ARG A 11 1.79 -6.46 -2.37
C ARG A 11 1.52 -5.35 -1.38
N TYR A 12 1.15 -4.18 -1.86
CA TYR A 12 0.94 -2.99 -1.07
C TYR A 12 -0.55 -2.71 -1.00
N GLN A 13 -1.10 -2.69 0.20
CA GLN A 13 -2.47 -2.28 0.47
C GLN A 13 -2.45 -0.82 0.89
N ILE A 14 -3.23 0.00 0.21
CA ILE A 14 -3.41 1.41 0.52
C ILE A 14 -4.82 1.58 1.07
N VAL A 15 -4.93 1.96 2.33
CA VAL A 15 -6.18 2.26 3.02
C VAL A 15 -6.28 3.77 3.17
N TYR A 16 -7.36 4.37 2.68
CA TYR A 16 -7.49 5.82 2.68
C TYR A 16 -8.91 6.26 3.02
N ILE A 17 -9.03 7.38 3.73
CA ILE A 17 -10.30 7.90 4.23
C ILE A 17 -10.32 9.42 4.10
N LYS A 18 -11.47 9.94 3.68
CA LYS A 18 -11.77 11.38 3.78
C LYS A 18 -12.64 11.61 5.00
N GLU A 19 -12.47 12.74 5.66
CA GLU A 19 -13.25 13.08 6.84
C GLU A 19 -14.76 12.89 6.58
N GLY A 20 -15.44 12.22 7.52
CA GLY A 20 -16.87 11.92 7.42
C GLY A 20 -17.27 10.81 6.42
N CYS A 21 -16.32 10.13 5.79
CA CYS A 21 -16.56 9.06 4.82
C CYS A 21 -16.11 7.68 5.36
N VAL A 22 -16.51 6.60 4.67
CA VAL A 22 -16.00 5.24 4.95
C VAL A 22 -14.59 5.05 4.40
N PRO A 23 -13.71 4.27 5.07
CA PRO A 23 -12.39 3.97 4.55
C PRO A 23 -12.49 3.12 3.27
N LEU A 24 -11.70 3.50 2.28
CA LEU A 24 -11.53 2.78 1.02
C LEU A 24 -10.20 2.04 1.03
N THR A 25 -10.11 0.99 0.21
CA THR A 25 -8.90 0.16 0.11
C THR A 25 -8.60 -0.17 -1.33
N THR A 26 -7.34 -0.05 -1.71
CA THR A 26 -6.82 -0.48 -3.02
C THR A 26 -5.48 -1.19 -2.87
N TRP A 27 -5.06 -1.89 -3.92
CA TRP A 27 -3.85 -2.71 -3.92
C TRP A 27 -2.93 -2.36 -5.07
N LYS A 28 -1.61 -2.44 -4.83
CA LYS A 28 -0.56 -2.27 -5.82
C LYS A 28 0.48 -3.37 -5.67
N ASP A 29 1.05 -3.81 -6.78
CA ASP A 29 2.06 -4.87 -6.79
C ASP A 29 3.50 -4.31 -6.75
N SER A 30 3.65 -2.98 -6.70
CA SER A 30 4.93 -2.28 -6.63
C SER A 30 4.92 -1.19 -5.56
N ALA A 31 6.06 -1.03 -4.86
CA ALA A 31 6.23 0.00 -3.83
C ALA A 31 6.08 1.42 -4.41
N GLU A 32 6.71 1.67 -5.56
CA GLU A 32 6.69 2.97 -6.24
C GLU A 32 5.25 3.40 -6.59
N ALA A 33 4.46 2.49 -7.16
CA ALA A 33 3.06 2.75 -7.51
C ALA A 33 2.15 2.92 -6.29
N ALA A 34 2.49 2.28 -5.17
CA ALA A 34 1.79 2.49 -3.90
C ALA A 34 2.11 3.86 -3.31
N HIS A 35 3.38 4.27 -3.39
CA HIS A 35 3.87 5.56 -2.91
C HIS A 35 3.27 6.72 -3.71
N GLU A 36 3.35 6.68 -5.04
CA GLU A 36 2.79 7.72 -5.91
C GLU A 36 1.29 7.94 -5.67
N LEU A 37 0.55 6.84 -5.50
CA LEU A 37 -0.88 6.91 -5.19
C LEU A 37 -1.13 7.45 -3.78
N ALA A 38 -0.36 7.01 -2.78
CA ALA A 38 -0.51 7.47 -1.41
C ALA A 38 -0.25 8.98 -1.28
N ASP A 39 0.78 9.49 -1.96
CA ASP A 39 1.06 10.93 -2.00
C ASP A 39 -0.06 11.71 -2.66
N SER A 40 -0.51 11.28 -3.85
CA SER A 40 -1.61 11.95 -4.55
C SER A 40 -2.91 12.00 -3.71
N LEU A 41 -3.19 10.94 -2.96
CA LEU A 41 -4.33 10.88 -2.04
C LEU A 41 -4.14 11.84 -0.85
N ARG A 42 -2.94 11.90 -0.27
CA ARG A 42 -2.62 12.85 0.82
C ARG A 42 -2.73 14.30 0.35
N GLU A 43 -2.20 14.62 -0.82
CA GLU A 43 -2.33 15.94 -1.44
C GLU A 43 -3.80 16.31 -1.71
N SER A 44 -4.63 15.31 -2.01
CA SER A 44 -6.09 15.47 -2.17
C SER A 44 -6.87 15.58 -0.85
N GLY A 45 -6.18 15.55 0.30
CA GLY A 45 -6.75 15.69 1.63
C GLY A 45 -7.29 14.41 2.26
N TYR A 46 -6.86 13.24 1.79
CA TYR A 46 -7.18 11.97 2.45
C TYR A 46 -6.15 11.63 3.52
N ALA A 47 -6.60 11.03 4.61
CA ALA A 47 -5.71 10.30 5.52
C ALA A 47 -5.41 8.93 4.89
N VAL A 48 -4.14 8.55 4.82
CA VAL A 48 -3.68 7.36 4.09
C VAL A 48 -2.74 6.52 4.95
N ASP A 49 -3.03 5.22 5.00
CA ASP A 49 -2.20 4.18 5.59
C ASP A 49 -1.77 3.18 4.51
N VAL A 50 -0.46 2.91 4.43
CA VAL A 50 0.09 1.91 3.51
C VAL A 50 0.56 0.68 4.30
N TRP A 51 0.27 -0.50 3.77
CA TRP A 51 0.67 -1.78 4.35
C TRP A 51 1.38 -2.62 3.30
N VAL A 52 2.55 -3.17 3.65
CA VAL A 52 3.25 -4.14 2.83
C VAL A 52 2.88 -5.55 3.27
N HIS A 53 2.40 -6.35 2.32
CA HIS A 53 2.07 -7.76 2.47
C HIS A 53 3.12 -8.57 1.74
N THR A 54 3.90 -9.33 2.49
CA THR A 54 4.82 -10.33 1.97
C THR A 54 4.22 -11.72 2.22
N ALA A 55 4.78 -12.75 1.58
CA ALA A 55 4.34 -14.13 1.81
C ALA A 55 4.36 -14.57 3.30
N GLN A 56 5.12 -13.87 4.15
CA GLN A 56 5.35 -14.24 5.55
C GLN A 56 4.65 -13.31 6.55
N SER A 57 4.32 -12.07 6.16
CA SER A 57 3.77 -11.07 7.09
C SER A 57 3.18 -9.88 6.37
N ALA A 58 2.19 -9.26 7.01
CA ALA A 58 1.74 -7.90 6.72
C ALA A 58 2.37 -6.93 7.73
N LYS A 59 2.83 -5.76 7.28
CA LYS A 59 3.36 -4.69 8.14
C LYS A 59 2.86 -3.34 7.65
N LYS A 60 2.41 -2.49 8.57
CA LYS A 60 2.13 -1.08 8.26
C LYS A 60 3.45 -0.39 7.97
N THR A 61 3.50 0.37 6.89
CA THR A 61 4.69 1.11 6.48
C THR A 61 4.57 2.57 6.92
N GLU A 62 5.70 3.20 7.19
CA GLU A 62 5.79 4.65 7.41
C GLU A 62 5.83 5.43 6.07
N LEU A 63 5.71 4.71 4.95
CA LEU A 63 5.49 5.29 3.62
C LEU A 63 4.27 6.19 3.61
#